data_AF-A0A5B2V340-F1
#
_entry.id   AF-A0A5B2V340-F1
#
_cell.length_a   1.000
_cell.length_b   1.000
_cell.length_c   1.000
_cell.angle_alpha   90.00
_cell.angle_beta   90.00
_cell.angle_gamma   90.00
#
_symmetry.space_group_name_H-M   'P 1'
#
loop_
_entity.id
_entity.type
_entity.pdbx_description
1 polymer ?
#
loop_
_entity_poly.entity_id
_entity_poly.type
_entity_poly.pdbx_seq_one_letter_code
_entity_poly.pdbx_strand_id
1 'polypeptide(L)'
;MRRLLTGCFVTLLLLLNTLILIGPLLVFALLKLVAPGRSRDYASAAVMWIAETWAEIDKLIFAWCIPTQWDIRGDTGLRGDTSYLVISNHQSWVDIPALIQTLNRRTPFFKFFLKKELIWVPFLGLAWWALDYPFMKRYSKAFLAKHPELAGQDLKITQQACELFKRQPVTVVNYLEGTRFTQAKRAQQDSPFTHLLKPKAGGVAFVLAAMGEQLDAILDVTVVYPQDRIPGFWDLISGAVPRVIVDIRTRELDPALWQGDYENDPAFRQTVQNWVNQLWMEKDVRIDEFAR
;
A
#
# COMPACT_ATOMS: atom_id res chain seq x y z
N MET A 1 -33.05 3.72 4.58
CA MET A 1 -32.76 4.98 5.29
C MET A 1 -31.51 4.91 6.17
N ARG A 2 -31.43 3.98 7.14
CA ARG A 2 -30.32 3.90 8.11
C ARG A 2 -28.92 3.88 7.47
N ARG A 3 -28.66 2.98 6.51
CA ARG A 3 -27.35 2.87 5.83
C ARG A 3 -26.92 4.15 5.11
N LEU A 4 -27.87 4.86 4.49
CA LEU A 4 -27.58 6.14 3.83
C LEU A 4 -27.16 7.19 4.86
N LEU A 5 -27.91 7.32 5.96
CA LEU A 5 -27.58 8.25 7.04
C LEU A 5 -26.23 7.92 7.69
N THR A 6 -25.95 6.63 7.95
CA THR A 6 -24.64 6.17 8.43
C THR A 6 -23.53 6.56 7.44
N GLY A 7 -23.71 6.27 6.15
CA GLY A 7 -22.73 6.61 5.12
C GLY A 7 -22.44 8.11 5.03
N CYS A 8 -23.49 8.94 5.05
CA CYS A 8 -23.34 10.40 5.04
C CYS A 8 -22.65 10.90 6.32
N PHE A 9 -23.02 10.38 7.48
CA PHE A 9 -22.42 10.76 8.76
C PHE A 9 -20.94 10.37 8.85
N VAL A 10 -20.59 9.14 8.49
CA VAL A 10 -19.20 8.68 8.43
C VAL A 10 -18.40 9.52 7.43
N THR A 11 -18.94 9.79 6.24
CA THR A 11 -18.27 10.65 5.24
C THR A 11 -18.01 12.05 5.80
N LEU A 12 -18.97 12.63 6.51
CA LEU A 12 -18.81 13.94 7.15
C LEU A 12 -17.69 13.92 8.20
N LEU A 13 -17.64 12.90 9.06
CA LEU A 13 -16.58 12.77 10.07
C LEU A 13 -15.20 12.60 9.44
N LEU A 14 -15.07 11.74 8.41
CA LEU A 14 -13.81 11.55 7.68
C LEU A 14 -13.37 12.85 6.98
N LEU A 15 -14.31 13.59 6.40
CA LEU A 15 -14.03 14.89 5.78
C LEU A 15 -13.56 15.91 6.81
N LEU A 16 -14.24 16.03 7.95
CA LEU A 16 -13.84 16.93 9.03
C LEU A 16 -12.45 16.57 9.57
N ASN A 17 -12.19 15.28 9.81
CA ASN A 17 -10.87 14.79 10.22
C ASN A 17 -9.77 15.23 9.23
N THR A 18 -10.04 15.03 7.93
CA THR A 18 -9.13 15.42 6.84
C THR A 18 -8.90 16.94 6.80
N LEU A 19 -9.96 17.74 6.89
CA LEU A 19 -9.88 19.20 6.84
C LEU A 19 -9.16 19.81 8.05
N ILE A 20 -9.32 19.21 9.23
CA ILE A 20 -8.64 19.67 10.45
C ILE A 20 -7.15 19.37 10.38
N LEU A 21 -6.76 18.15 9.97
CA LEU A 21 -5.37 17.72 10.04
C LEU A 21 -4.53 18.12 8.82
N ILE A 22 -5.14 18.42 7.67
CA ILE A 22 -4.40 18.85 6.48
C ILE A 22 -3.65 20.18 6.71
N GLY A 23 -4.22 21.11 7.49
CA GLY A 23 -3.60 22.40 7.80
C GLY A 23 -2.25 22.26 8.51
N PRO A 24 -2.20 21.67 9.71
CA PRO A 24 -0.96 21.39 10.42
C PRO A 24 0.02 20.54 9.59
N LEU A 25 -0.50 19.55 8.86
CA LEU A 25 0.33 18.69 7.99
C LEU A 25 1.06 19.52 6.94
N LEU A 26 0.35 20.44 6.27
CA LEU A 26 0.94 21.33 5.26
C LEU A 26 1.92 22.33 5.85
N VAL A 27 1.68 22.84 7.07
CA VAL A 27 2.66 23.70 7.76
C VAL A 27 3.99 22.97 7.95
N PHE A 28 3.97 21.74 8.48
CA PHE A 28 5.20 20.96 8.63
C PHE A 28 5.80 20.52 7.29
N ALA A 29 4.98 20.28 6.26
CA ALA A 29 5.47 20.00 4.91
C ALA A 29 6.24 21.18 4.32
N LEU A 30 5.78 22.41 4.52
CA LEU A 30 6.48 23.62 4.08
C LEU A 30 7.76 23.86 4.90
N LEU A 31 7.72 23.65 6.21
CA LEU A 31 8.93 23.70 7.06
C LEU A 31 9.97 22.68 6.59
N LYS A 32 9.53 21.46 6.24
CA LYS A 32 10.39 20.40 5.69
C LYS A 32 11.12 20.83 4.41
N LEU A 33 10.53 21.69 3.57
CA LEU A 33 11.17 22.13 2.32
C LEU A 33 12.38 23.03 2.55
N VAL A 34 12.35 23.87 3.59
CA VAL A 34 13.40 24.85 3.87
C VAL A 34 14.35 24.42 4.98
N ALA A 35 13.96 23.43 5.78
CA ALA A 35 14.76 22.95 6.90
C ALA A 35 15.99 22.15 6.44
N PRO A 36 17.21 22.45 6.94
CA PRO A 36 18.40 21.67 6.64
C PRO A 36 18.58 20.49 7.60
N GLY A 37 19.26 19.44 7.12
CA GLY A 37 19.75 18.33 7.95
C GLY A 37 18.69 17.69 8.85
N ARG A 38 18.97 17.59 10.15
CA ARG A 38 18.08 16.97 11.15
C ARG A 38 16.74 17.71 11.33
N SER A 39 16.70 19.02 11.11
CA SER A 39 15.45 19.78 11.19
C SER A 39 14.44 19.34 10.12
N ARG A 40 14.93 18.94 8.94
CA ARG A 40 14.11 18.31 7.91
C ARG A 40 13.53 16.99 8.40
N ASP A 41 14.35 16.18 9.06
CA ASP A 41 13.94 14.86 9.55
C ASP A 41 12.87 14.99 10.65
N TYR A 42 12.99 15.97 11.56
CA TYR A 42 11.96 16.28 12.55
C TYR A 42 10.65 16.78 11.91
N ALA A 43 10.74 17.65 10.91
CA ALA A 43 9.55 18.09 10.17
C ALA A 43 8.87 16.91 9.43
N SER A 44 9.65 16.01 8.83
CA SER A 44 9.15 14.78 8.21
C SER A 44 8.49 13.84 9.22
N ALA A 45 9.09 13.66 10.40
CA ALA A 45 8.51 12.88 11.49
C ALA A 45 7.19 13.49 11.99
N ALA A 46 7.09 14.82 12.08
CA ALA A 46 5.84 15.49 12.43
C ALA A 46 4.75 15.28 11.37
N VAL A 47 5.09 15.36 10.08
CA VAL A 47 4.16 15.05 8.98
C VAL A 47 3.64 13.61 9.09
N MET A 48 4.54 12.64 9.33
CA MET A 48 4.14 11.23 9.53
C MET A 48 3.25 11.05 10.75
N TRP A 49 3.59 11.67 11.88
CA TRP A 49 2.78 11.59 13.11
C TRP A 49 1.36 12.16 12.91
N ILE A 50 1.22 13.25 12.15
CA ILE A 50 -0.10 13.81 11.80
C ILE A 50 -0.88 12.83 10.93
N ALA A 51 -0.23 12.17 9.95
CA ALA A 51 -0.88 11.18 9.09
C ALA A 51 -1.29 9.91 9.87
N GLU A 52 -0.47 9.43 10.79
CA GLU A 52 -0.80 8.33 11.70
C GLU A 52 -1.96 8.68 12.63
N THR A 53 -2.03 9.94 13.07
CA THR A 53 -3.13 10.45 13.89
C THR A 53 -4.41 10.56 13.09
N TRP A 54 -4.35 11.04 11.85
CA TRP A 54 -5.47 11.03 10.91
C TRP A 54 -6.00 9.62 10.71
N ALA A 55 -5.12 8.66 10.43
CA ALA A 55 -5.47 7.26 10.26
C ALA A 55 -6.05 6.64 11.54
N GLU A 56 -5.55 7.02 12.72
CA GLU A 56 -6.11 6.54 13.99
C GLU A 56 -7.52 7.07 14.25
N ILE A 57 -7.79 8.34 13.93
CA ILE A 57 -9.13 8.91 14.02
C ILE A 57 -10.08 8.21 13.04
N ASP A 58 -9.64 7.89 11.82
CA ASP A 58 -10.44 7.13 10.87
C ASP A 58 -10.80 5.73 11.41
N LYS A 59 -9.86 5.05 12.08
CA LYS A 59 -10.13 3.77 12.77
C LYS A 59 -11.20 3.93 13.86
N LEU A 60 -11.13 4.99 14.66
CA LEU A 60 -12.12 5.29 15.70
C LEU A 60 -13.49 5.61 15.12
N ILE A 61 -13.55 6.38 14.03
CA ILE A 61 -14.79 6.65 13.30
C ILE A 61 -15.42 5.33 12.84
N PHE A 62 -14.64 4.44 12.24
CA PHE A 62 -15.14 3.13 11.83
C PHE A 62 -15.60 2.30 13.03
N ALA A 63 -14.82 2.22 14.11
CA ALA A 63 -15.18 1.46 15.30
C ALA A 63 -16.50 1.93 15.94
N TRP A 64 -16.81 3.23 15.89
CA TRP A 64 -18.02 3.78 16.49
C TRP A 64 -19.23 3.80 15.56
N CYS A 65 -19.02 3.95 14.25
CA CYS A 65 -20.12 4.25 13.33
C CYS A 65 -20.58 3.04 12.50
N ILE A 66 -19.73 2.03 12.30
CA ILE A 66 -20.05 0.88 11.46
C ILE A 66 -19.86 -0.45 12.19
N PRO A 67 -20.66 -1.49 11.88
CA PRO A 67 -20.61 -2.77 12.59
C PRO A 67 -19.53 -3.72 12.03
N THR A 68 -18.63 -3.23 11.17
CA THR A 68 -17.64 -4.07 10.50
C THR A 68 -16.68 -4.71 11.49
N GLN A 69 -16.62 -6.04 11.48
CA GLN A 69 -15.66 -6.81 12.25
C GLN A 69 -14.34 -6.92 11.49
N TRP A 70 -13.28 -6.42 12.09
CA TRP A 70 -11.92 -6.54 11.57
C TRP A 70 -11.24 -7.74 12.24
N ASP A 71 -11.03 -8.81 11.47
CA ASP A 71 -10.33 -10.01 11.92
C ASP A 71 -8.88 -9.92 11.43
N ILE A 72 -8.01 -9.42 12.30
CA ILE A 72 -6.59 -9.20 12.02
C ILE A 72 -5.78 -10.31 12.67
N ARG A 73 -4.92 -10.97 11.88
CA ARG A 73 -4.13 -12.14 12.29
C ARG A 73 -2.66 -11.93 11.94
N GLY A 74 -1.77 -12.47 12.77
CA GLY A 74 -0.33 -12.47 12.50
C GLY A 74 0.37 -11.11 12.64
N ASP A 75 -0.25 -10.16 13.34
CA ASP A 75 0.25 -8.80 13.60
C ASP A 75 1.23 -8.70 14.79
N THR A 76 1.74 -9.84 15.27
CA THR A 76 2.65 -9.90 16.41
C THR A 76 4.08 -9.53 16.04
N GLY A 77 4.77 -8.78 16.89
CA GLY A 77 6.19 -8.48 16.72
C GLY A 77 6.51 -7.35 15.73
N LEU A 78 5.50 -6.67 15.20
CA LEU A 78 5.67 -5.47 14.38
C LEU A 78 6.22 -4.31 15.22
N ARG A 79 7.16 -3.55 14.64
CA ARG A 79 7.83 -2.41 15.28
C ARG A 79 7.80 -1.16 14.40
N GLY A 80 7.70 0.02 15.00
CA GLY A 80 7.69 1.30 14.29
C GLY A 80 9.08 1.89 13.98
N ASP A 81 10.15 1.27 14.45
CA ASP A 81 11.54 1.77 14.33
C ASP A 81 12.33 1.11 13.19
N THR A 82 11.66 0.29 12.37
CA THR A 82 12.28 -0.45 11.27
C THR A 82 11.40 -0.44 10.01
N SER A 83 11.96 -0.81 8.86
CA SER A 83 11.26 -0.74 7.57
C SER A 83 10.74 -2.10 7.11
N TYR A 84 9.59 -2.09 6.45
CA TYR A 84 8.94 -3.30 5.94
C TYR A 84 8.55 -3.15 4.47
N LEU A 85 8.54 -4.28 3.78
CA LEU A 85 7.92 -4.41 2.47
C LEU A 85 6.64 -5.22 2.59
N VAL A 86 5.49 -4.55 2.46
CA VAL A 86 4.19 -5.22 2.42
C VAL A 86 3.89 -5.69 1.00
N ILE A 87 3.56 -6.97 0.86
CA ILE A 87 3.10 -7.58 -0.38
C ILE A 87 1.65 -8.00 -0.17
N SER A 88 0.73 -7.46 -0.98
CA SER A 88 -0.70 -7.71 -0.80
C SER A 88 -1.43 -7.99 -2.11
N ASN A 89 -2.53 -8.74 -2.01
CA ASN A 89 -3.54 -8.83 -3.07
C ASN A 89 -4.37 -7.54 -3.11
N HIS A 90 -4.99 -7.25 -4.25
CA HIS A 90 -5.73 -6.01 -4.46
C HIS A 90 -7.11 -6.29 -5.02
N GLN A 91 -8.15 -6.03 -4.25
CA GLN A 91 -9.52 -6.37 -4.58
C GLN A 91 -10.44 -5.15 -4.54
N SER A 92 -10.24 -4.25 -3.57
CA SER A 92 -11.17 -3.17 -3.29
C SER A 92 -10.47 -1.86 -2.93
N TRP A 93 -11.24 -0.76 -2.95
CA TRP A 93 -10.87 0.45 -2.22
C TRP A 93 -10.82 0.23 -0.71
N VAL A 94 -11.55 -0.76 -0.20
CA VAL A 94 -11.58 -1.16 1.22
C VAL A 94 -10.23 -1.76 1.66
N ASP A 95 -9.37 -2.18 0.73
CA ASP A 95 -8.03 -2.69 1.04
C ASP A 95 -7.19 -1.64 1.81
N ILE A 96 -7.34 -0.35 1.46
CA ILE A 96 -6.60 0.72 2.14
C ILE A 96 -7.06 0.89 3.60
N PRO A 97 -8.36 1.09 3.90
CA PRO A 97 -8.87 1.01 5.27
C PRO A 97 -8.47 -0.25 6.03
N ALA A 98 -8.42 -1.41 5.36
CA ALA A 98 -7.98 -2.66 5.97
C ALA A 98 -6.51 -2.59 6.40
N LEU A 99 -5.63 -2.07 5.55
CA LEU A 99 -4.23 -1.83 5.90
C LEU A 99 -4.06 -0.75 6.98
N ILE A 100 -4.89 0.32 6.98
CA ILE A 100 -4.91 1.31 8.07
C ILE A 100 -5.25 0.63 9.40
N GLN A 101 -6.34 -0.14 9.45
CA GLN A 101 -6.75 -0.86 10.66
C GLN A 101 -5.67 -1.80 11.16
N THR A 102 -4.95 -2.43 10.23
CA THR A 102 -3.98 -3.47 10.52
C THR A 102 -2.61 -2.92 10.94
N LEU A 103 -2.10 -1.89 10.26
CA LEU A 103 -0.69 -1.48 10.32
C LEU A 103 -0.47 -0.12 11.00
N ASN A 104 -1.48 0.76 11.05
CA ASN A 104 -1.29 2.10 11.61
C ASN A 104 -0.78 2.03 13.06
N ARG A 105 0.33 2.74 13.33
CA ARG A 105 1.04 2.77 14.62
C ARG A 105 1.59 1.41 15.10
N ARG A 106 1.63 0.39 14.23
CA ARG A 106 2.27 -0.91 14.49
C ARG A 106 3.50 -1.12 13.62
N THR A 107 3.47 -0.58 12.41
CA THR A 107 4.63 -0.39 11.54
C THR A 107 4.80 1.12 11.31
N PRO A 108 5.93 1.61 10.75
CA PRO A 108 5.98 2.98 10.26
C PRO A 108 4.87 3.23 9.24
N PHE A 109 4.39 4.47 9.17
CA PHE A 109 3.32 4.84 8.24
C PHE A 109 3.61 4.37 6.81
N PHE A 110 2.66 3.64 6.24
CA PHE A 110 2.89 3.01 4.96
C PHE A 110 2.74 3.97 3.78
N LYS A 111 3.41 3.65 2.68
CA LYS A 111 3.39 4.39 1.42
C LYS A 111 3.16 3.44 0.26
N PHE A 112 2.48 3.91 -0.77
CA PHE A 112 2.33 3.19 -2.05
C PHE A 112 2.90 4.02 -3.19
N PHE A 113 3.21 3.33 -4.30
CA PHE A 113 3.44 3.95 -5.59
C PHE A 113 2.14 4.46 -6.20
N LEU A 114 1.92 5.77 -6.09
CA LEU A 114 0.72 6.43 -6.59
C LEU A 114 0.83 6.72 -8.09
N LYS A 115 -0.32 6.76 -8.77
CA LYS A 115 -0.37 7.31 -10.12
C LYS A 115 -0.18 8.82 -10.06
N LYS A 116 0.55 9.40 -11.02
CA LYS A 116 0.81 10.85 -11.07
C LYS A 116 -0.46 11.70 -11.00
N GLU A 117 -1.57 11.24 -11.58
CA GLU A 117 -2.84 11.97 -11.60
C GLU A 117 -3.43 12.18 -10.20
N LEU A 118 -3.05 11.35 -9.21
CA LEU A 118 -3.57 11.44 -7.85
C LEU A 118 -3.09 12.67 -7.08
N ILE A 119 -2.07 13.39 -7.58
CA ILE A 119 -1.65 14.67 -7.00
C ILE A 119 -2.76 15.74 -7.05
N TRP A 120 -3.72 15.57 -7.96
CA TRP A 120 -4.83 16.52 -8.16
C TRP A 120 -6.06 16.22 -7.32
N VAL A 121 -6.05 15.13 -6.53
CA VAL A 121 -7.15 14.84 -5.61
C VAL A 121 -7.15 15.92 -4.51
N PRO A 122 -8.24 16.67 -4.30
CA PRO A 122 -8.29 17.71 -3.29
C PRO A 122 -7.89 17.19 -1.91
N PHE A 123 -7.04 17.95 -1.22
CA PHE A 123 -6.44 17.65 0.09
C PHE A 123 -5.51 16.43 0.11
N LEU A 124 -5.96 15.26 -0.34
CA LEU A 124 -5.18 14.02 -0.30
C LEU A 124 -3.95 14.07 -1.22
N GLY A 125 -4.06 14.69 -2.40
CA GLY A 125 -2.93 14.91 -3.32
C GLY A 125 -1.76 15.64 -2.66
N LEU A 126 -2.09 16.70 -1.91
CA LEU A 126 -1.12 17.48 -1.14
C LEU A 126 -0.59 16.71 0.08
N ALA A 127 -1.44 15.95 0.77
CA ALA A 127 -1.03 15.11 1.88
C ALA A 127 -0.01 14.04 1.43
N TRP A 128 -0.29 13.35 0.31
CA TRP A 128 0.63 12.36 -0.26
C TRP A 128 1.95 12.98 -0.68
N TRP A 129 1.92 14.16 -1.31
CA TRP A 129 3.15 14.91 -1.62
C TRP A 129 3.94 15.26 -0.35
N ALA A 130 3.27 15.78 0.67
CA ALA A 130 3.89 16.11 1.96
C ALA A 130 4.50 14.88 2.65
N LEU A 131 3.89 13.71 2.50
CA LEU A 131 4.36 12.42 3.01
C LEU A 131 5.45 11.77 2.13
N ASP A 132 5.95 12.45 1.11
CA ASP A 132 6.95 11.91 0.16
C ASP A 132 6.47 10.62 -0.52
N TYR A 133 5.18 10.51 -0.86
CA TYR A 133 4.69 9.39 -1.66
C TYR A 133 5.24 9.47 -3.09
N PRO A 134 5.72 8.36 -3.66
CA PRO A 134 6.23 8.33 -5.02
C PRO A 134 5.07 8.39 -6.03
N PHE A 135 5.06 9.43 -6.86
CA PHE A 135 4.11 9.61 -7.96
C PHE A 135 4.70 9.10 -9.27
N MET A 136 4.16 8.00 -9.76
CA MET A 136 4.66 7.22 -10.88
C MET A 136 3.96 7.55 -12.19
N LYS A 137 4.72 7.52 -13.29
CA LYS A 137 4.18 7.59 -14.65
C LYS A 137 4.26 6.20 -15.27
N ARG A 138 3.13 5.49 -15.27
CA ARG A 138 3.05 4.16 -15.88
C ARG A 138 2.92 4.29 -17.40
N TYR A 139 4.03 4.21 -18.11
CA TYR A 139 4.03 4.16 -19.56
C TYR A 139 3.59 2.78 -20.06
N SER A 140 2.71 2.74 -21.06
CA SER A 140 2.33 1.49 -21.70
C SER A 140 3.45 0.99 -22.62
N LYS A 141 3.52 -0.32 -22.88
CA LYS A 141 4.49 -0.89 -23.82
C LYS A 141 4.41 -0.23 -25.21
N ALA A 142 3.20 0.02 -25.70
CA ALA A 142 2.97 0.68 -26.98
C ALA A 142 3.46 2.14 -26.99
N PHE A 143 3.38 2.84 -25.85
CA PHE A 143 3.89 4.20 -25.71
C PHE A 143 5.42 4.22 -25.66
N LEU A 144 6.04 3.33 -24.86
CA LEU A 144 7.50 3.22 -24.78
C LEU A 144 8.13 2.79 -26.11
N ALA A 145 7.45 1.97 -26.91
CA ALA A 145 7.91 1.63 -28.26
C ALA A 145 8.02 2.85 -29.18
N LYS A 146 7.18 3.88 -28.95
CA LYS A 146 7.23 5.16 -29.67
C LYS A 146 8.19 6.18 -29.03
N HIS A 147 8.46 6.02 -27.74
CA HIS A 147 9.26 6.91 -26.91
C HIS A 147 10.32 6.13 -26.11
N PRO A 148 11.30 5.51 -26.77
CA PRO A 148 12.32 4.70 -26.11
C PRO A 148 13.16 5.49 -25.09
N GLU A 149 13.30 6.81 -25.28
CA GLU A 149 13.97 7.73 -24.36
C GLU A 149 13.30 7.85 -22.98
N LEU A 150 12.03 7.44 -22.88
CA LEU A 150 11.27 7.43 -21.63
C LEU A 150 11.38 6.09 -20.87
N ALA A 151 12.01 5.07 -21.47
CA ALA A 151 12.30 3.82 -20.78
C ALA A 151 13.25 4.06 -19.59
N GLY A 152 12.96 3.43 -18.46
CA GLY A 152 13.76 3.58 -17.23
C GLY A 152 13.59 4.90 -16.48
N GLN A 153 12.79 5.88 -16.96
CA GLN A 153 12.53 7.10 -16.19
C GLN A 153 11.75 6.83 -14.89
N ASP A 154 10.78 5.93 -14.94
CA ASP A 154 9.99 5.52 -13.77
C ASP A 154 10.88 4.86 -12.70
N LEU A 155 11.91 4.13 -13.13
CA LEU A 155 12.93 3.55 -12.25
C LEU A 155 13.72 4.63 -11.53
N LYS A 156 14.20 5.65 -12.24
CA LYS A 156 14.95 6.76 -11.62
C LYS A 156 14.12 7.51 -10.59
N ILE A 157 12.84 7.77 -10.89
CA ILE A 157 11.91 8.40 -9.94
C ILE A 157 11.73 7.52 -8.71
N THR A 158 11.58 6.21 -8.91
CA THR A 158 11.47 5.23 -7.81
C THR A 158 12.71 5.21 -6.94
N GLN A 159 13.90 5.14 -7.53
CA GLN A 159 15.18 5.17 -6.82
C GLN A 159 15.31 6.43 -5.98
N GLN A 160 15.01 7.60 -6.55
CA GLN A 160 15.02 8.88 -5.81
C GLN A 160 14.05 8.88 -4.62
N ALA A 161 12.86 8.29 -4.78
CA ALA A 161 11.91 8.17 -3.69
C ALA A 161 12.41 7.22 -2.59
N CYS A 162 13.01 6.09 -2.97
CA CYS A 162 13.61 5.14 -2.04
C CYS A 162 14.81 5.74 -1.27
N GLU A 163 15.62 6.61 -1.89
CA GLU A 163 16.69 7.32 -1.18
C GLU A 163 16.15 8.22 -0.05
N LEU A 164 14.99 8.84 -0.24
CA LEU A 164 14.33 9.61 0.83
C LEU A 164 13.90 8.72 1.99
N PHE A 165 13.58 7.45 1.71
CA PHE A 165 13.18 6.47 2.71
C PHE A 165 14.37 5.92 3.50
N LYS A 166 15.61 6.02 3.01
CA LYS A 166 16.80 5.58 3.78
C LYS A 166 17.04 6.37 5.05
N ARG A 167 16.45 7.55 5.17
CA ARG A 167 16.63 8.42 6.33
C ARG A 167 15.67 8.11 7.48
N GLN A 168 14.58 7.39 7.22
CA GLN A 168 13.50 7.17 8.18
C GLN A 168 12.82 5.81 7.97
N PRO A 169 12.45 5.08 9.03
CA PRO A 169 11.66 3.87 8.90
C PRO A 169 10.40 4.08 8.04
N VAL A 170 10.13 3.17 7.10
CA VAL A 170 8.94 3.23 6.24
C VAL A 170 8.39 1.84 5.97
N THR A 171 7.08 1.76 5.75
CA THR A 171 6.44 0.56 5.22
C THR A 171 6.07 0.78 3.75
N VAL A 172 6.72 0.09 2.82
CA VAL A 172 6.39 0.21 1.39
C VAL A 172 5.39 -0.88 1.04
N VAL A 173 4.22 -0.51 0.53
CA VAL A 173 3.18 -1.47 0.15
C VAL A 173 3.13 -1.66 -1.35
N ASN A 174 3.13 -2.92 -1.77
CA ASN A 174 3.06 -3.32 -3.16
C ASN A 174 1.88 -4.26 -3.42
N TYR A 175 1.02 -3.83 -4.34
CA TYR A 175 -0.08 -4.64 -4.89
C TYR A 175 0.37 -5.27 -6.20
N LEU A 176 0.85 -6.51 -6.15
CA LEU A 176 1.55 -7.14 -7.28
C LEU A 176 0.65 -7.42 -8.48
N GLU A 177 -0.67 -7.46 -8.30
CA GLU A 177 -1.65 -7.54 -9.40
C GLU A 177 -1.62 -6.29 -10.30
N GLY A 178 -1.19 -5.15 -9.74
CA GLY A 178 -1.12 -3.86 -10.41
C GLY A 178 -2.49 -3.23 -10.73
N THR A 179 -3.59 -3.93 -10.45
CA THR A 179 -4.98 -3.48 -10.58
C THR A 179 -5.87 -4.30 -9.65
N ARG A 180 -7.05 -3.79 -9.31
CA ARG A 180 -8.04 -4.53 -8.52
C ARG A 180 -8.54 -5.76 -9.27
N PHE A 181 -8.62 -6.88 -8.56
CA PHE A 181 -9.17 -8.15 -9.02
C PHE A 181 -10.60 -7.98 -9.52
N THR A 182 -10.88 -8.62 -10.66
CA THR A 182 -12.25 -8.94 -11.10
C THR A 182 -12.20 -10.27 -11.83
N GLN A 183 -13.31 -11.02 -11.81
CA GLN A 183 -13.40 -12.28 -12.55
C GLN A 183 -13.14 -12.08 -14.06
N ALA A 184 -13.60 -10.96 -14.63
CA ALA A 184 -13.33 -10.61 -16.03
C ALA A 184 -11.83 -10.45 -16.33
N LYS A 185 -11.07 -9.76 -15.47
CA LYS A 185 -9.62 -9.62 -15.64
C LYS A 185 -8.88 -10.94 -15.41
N ARG A 186 -9.36 -11.74 -14.46
CA ARG A 186 -8.83 -13.08 -14.18
C ARG A 186 -8.94 -13.97 -15.43
N ALA A 187 -10.12 -14.01 -16.05
CA ALA A 187 -10.36 -14.73 -17.28
C ALA A 187 -9.54 -14.16 -18.45
N GLN A 188 -9.50 -12.83 -18.61
CA GLN A 188 -8.78 -12.18 -19.72
C GLN A 188 -7.29 -12.50 -19.77
N GLN A 189 -6.66 -12.72 -18.62
CA GLN A 189 -5.22 -13.02 -18.55
C GLN A 189 -4.92 -14.52 -18.41
N ASP A 190 -5.94 -15.39 -18.39
CA ASP A 190 -5.81 -16.82 -18.08
C ASP A 190 -5.02 -17.03 -16.78
N SER A 191 -5.48 -16.42 -15.68
CA SER A 191 -4.82 -16.54 -14.39
C SER A 191 -4.85 -18.01 -13.91
N PRO A 192 -3.71 -18.61 -13.53
CA PRO A 192 -3.70 -19.97 -12.99
C PRO A 192 -4.23 -20.03 -11.54
N PHE A 193 -4.39 -18.87 -10.90
CA PHE A 193 -4.89 -18.75 -9.52
C PHE A 193 -6.41 -18.65 -9.51
N THR A 194 -7.05 -19.11 -8.43
CA THR A 194 -8.51 -19.09 -8.29
C THR A 194 -9.01 -17.71 -7.89
N HIS A 195 -8.30 -17.08 -6.95
CA HIS A 195 -8.73 -15.87 -6.24
C HIS A 195 -7.88 -14.64 -6.58
N LEU A 196 -6.85 -14.79 -7.43
CA LEU A 196 -5.86 -13.75 -7.70
C LEU A 196 -5.64 -13.50 -9.20
N LEU A 197 -5.22 -12.28 -9.56
CA LEU A 197 -4.64 -11.99 -10.86
C LEU A 197 -3.17 -12.44 -10.94
N LYS A 198 -2.59 -12.54 -12.15
CA LYS A 198 -1.16 -12.86 -12.31
C LYS A 198 -0.30 -11.76 -11.66
N PRO A 199 0.65 -12.11 -10.78
CA PRO A 199 1.49 -11.12 -10.13
C PRO A 199 2.52 -10.53 -11.11
N LYS A 200 2.93 -9.28 -10.84
CA LYS A 200 3.97 -8.58 -11.59
C LYS A 200 5.18 -8.36 -10.68
N ALA A 201 6.21 -9.17 -10.87
CA ALA A 201 7.41 -9.14 -10.04
C ALA A 201 8.26 -7.87 -10.19
N GLY A 202 8.15 -7.13 -11.30
CA GLY A 202 8.99 -5.95 -11.54
C GLY A 202 8.86 -4.87 -10.45
N GLY A 203 7.63 -4.55 -10.04
CA GLY A 203 7.41 -3.53 -9.01
C GLY A 203 8.05 -3.87 -7.66
N VAL A 204 8.00 -5.15 -7.26
CA VAL A 204 8.59 -5.60 -5.98
C VAL A 204 10.11 -5.71 -6.08
N ALA A 205 10.62 -6.19 -7.22
CA ALA A 205 12.06 -6.25 -7.48
C ALA A 205 12.73 -4.88 -7.38
N PHE A 206 12.05 -3.80 -7.82
CA PHE A 206 12.58 -2.44 -7.68
C PHE A 206 12.69 -1.97 -6.24
N VAL A 207 11.69 -2.25 -5.40
CA VAL A 207 11.75 -1.90 -3.98
C VAL A 207 12.88 -2.68 -3.30
N LEU A 208 12.98 -3.97 -3.61
CA LEU A 208 14.03 -4.84 -3.10
C LEU A 208 15.43 -4.33 -3.49
N ALA A 209 15.66 -4.01 -4.76
CA ALA A 209 16.95 -3.48 -5.22
C ALA A 209 17.31 -2.13 -4.57
N ALA A 210 16.31 -1.27 -4.30
CA ALA A 210 16.56 0.07 -3.76
C ALA A 210 16.69 0.10 -2.23
N MET A 211 16.04 -0.83 -1.53
CA MET A 211 15.87 -0.79 -0.07
C MET A 211 16.18 -2.10 0.65
N GLY A 212 16.58 -3.17 -0.06
CA GLY A 212 16.75 -4.51 0.51
C GLY A 212 17.60 -4.56 1.78
N GLU A 213 18.67 -3.77 1.86
CA GLU A 213 19.54 -3.66 3.04
C GLU A 213 18.86 -3.03 4.26
N GLN A 214 17.87 -2.15 4.06
CA GLN A 214 17.14 -1.44 5.11
C GLN A 214 15.89 -2.20 5.61
N LEU A 215 15.37 -3.12 4.79
CA LEU A 215 14.14 -3.84 5.09
C LEU A 215 14.42 -4.94 6.13
N ASP A 216 13.70 -4.90 7.24
CA ASP A 216 13.80 -5.91 8.32
C ASP A 216 13.05 -7.18 7.95
N ALA A 217 11.87 -7.03 7.33
CA ALA A 217 11.06 -8.16 6.91
C ALA A 217 10.11 -7.81 5.76
N ILE A 218 9.64 -8.88 5.10
CA ILE A 218 8.52 -8.82 4.16
C ILE A 218 7.25 -9.18 4.93
N LEU A 219 6.23 -8.33 4.81
CA LEU A 219 4.89 -8.59 5.35
C LEU A 219 4.00 -9.06 4.21
N ASP A 220 3.80 -10.38 4.13
CA ASP A 220 2.92 -11.00 3.16
C ASP A 220 1.46 -10.95 3.66
N VAL A 221 0.78 -9.86 3.31
CA VAL A 221 -0.56 -9.50 3.78
C VAL A 221 -1.63 -10.01 2.84
N THR A 222 -2.59 -10.77 3.35
CA THR A 222 -3.72 -11.31 2.58
C THR A 222 -5.01 -10.67 3.09
N VAL A 223 -5.68 -9.90 2.24
CA VAL A 223 -6.98 -9.29 2.55
C VAL A 223 -8.07 -10.15 1.95
N VAL A 224 -9.04 -10.58 2.75
CA VAL A 224 -10.17 -11.41 2.35
C VAL A 224 -11.50 -10.76 2.73
N TYR A 225 -12.43 -10.83 1.80
CA TYR A 225 -13.81 -10.38 1.95
C TYR A 225 -14.71 -11.63 1.92
N PRO A 226 -15.05 -12.22 3.10
CA PRO A 226 -15.70 -13.54 3.16
C PRO A 226 -17.16 -13.53 2.67
N GLN A 227 -17.77 -12.36 2.53
CA GLN A 227 -19.09 -12.22 1.92
C GLN A 227 -19.07 -12.48 0.40
N ASP A 228 -20.24 -12.79 -0.18
CA ASP A 228 -20.40 -13.16 -1.59
C ASP A 228 -19.85 -12.16 -2.61
N ARG A 229 -19.77 -10.87 -2.25
CA ARG A 229 -19.28 -9.80 -3.13
C ARG A 229 -18.14 -9.01 -2.48
N ILE A 230 -17.11 -8.76 -3.28
CA ILE A 230 -16.06 -7.80 -2.94
C ILE A 230 -16.73 -6.43 -2.74
N PRO A 231 -16.58 -5.79 -1.57
CA PRO A 231 -17.31 -4.58 -1.24
C PRO A 231 -16.70 -3.36 -1.93
N GLY A 232 -17.51 -2.34 -2.21
CA GLY A 232 -17.02 -1.00 -2.56
C GLY A 232 -16.74 -0.16 -1.31
N PHE A 233 -16.13 1.02 -1.50
CA PHE A 233 -15.90 1.95 -0.39
C PHE A 233 -17.20 2.40 0.28
N TRP A 234 -18.25 2.70 -0.51
CA TRP A 234 -19.57 3.05 0.04
C TRP A 234 -20.16 1.95 0.91
N ASP A 235 -19.96 0.68 0.55
CA ASP A 235 -20.44 -0.44 1.36
C ASP A 235 -19.79 -0.43 2.75
N LEU A 236 -18.51 -0.09 2.84
CA LEU A 236 -17.81 0.03 4.13
C LEU A 236 -18.42 1.17 4.96
N ILE A 237 -18.40 2.39 4.44
CA ILE A 237 -18.79 3.59 5.21
C ILE A 237 -20.29 3.63 5.55
N SER A 238 -21.13 2.91 4.79
CA SER A 238 -22.56 2.75 5.10
C SER A 238 -22.85 1.62 6.09
N GLY A 239 -21.83 0.89 6.53
CA GLY A 239 -21.92 -0.24 7.46
C GLY A 239 -22.50 -1.51 6.84
N ALA A 240 -22.38 -1.68 5.52
CA ALA A 240 -22.84 -2.87 4.79
C ALA A 240 -21.79 -3.98 4.72
N VAL A 241 -20.54 -3.72 5.09
CA VAL A 241 -19.47 -4.73 5.16
C VAL A 241 -19.49 -5.38 6.54
N PRO A 242 -19.88 -6.68 6.65
CA PRO A 242 -19.97 -7.33 7.95
C PRO A 242 -18.59 -7.67 8.52
N ARG A 243 -17.66 -8.12 7.68
CA ARG A 243 -16.37 -8.63 8.10
C ARG A 243 -15.29 -8.35 7.06
N VAL A 244 -14.08 -8.09 7.52
CA VAL A 244 -12.86 -8.05 6.72
C VAL A 244 -11.81 -8.87 7.45
N ILE A 245 -11.19 -9.83 6.77
CA ILE A 245 -10.11 -10.64 7.32
C ILE A 245 -8.80 -10.13 6.74
N VAL A 246 -7.81 -9.90 7.59
CA VAL A 246 -6.45 -9.54 7.21
C VAL A 246 -5.49 -10.50 7.89
N ASP A 247 -4.83 -11.34 7.10
CA ASP A 247 -3.81 -12.27 7.55
C ASP A 247 -2.42 -11.74 7.18
N ILE A 248 -1.54 -11.62 8.16
CA ILE A 248 -0.16 -11.18 7.96
C ILE A 248 0.77 -12.36 8.19
N ARG A 249 1.64 -12.64 7.22
CA ARG A 249 2.81 -13.49 7.43
C ARG A 249 4.08 -12.67 7.31
N THR A 250 4.77 -12.49 8.44
CA THR A 250 6.12 -11.93 8.46
C THR A 250 7.10 -12.97 7.92
N ARG A 251 7.89 -12.58 6.92
CA ARG A 251 8.89 -13.42 6.28
C ARG A 251 10.24 -12.73 6.36
N GLU A 252 11.26 -13.51 6.66
CA GLU A 252 12.64 -13.05 6.58
C GLU A 252 12.98 -12.66 5.14
N LEU A 253 13.76 -11.59 5.00
CA LEU A 253 14.20 -11.12 3.70
C LEU A 253 15.49 -11.85 3.30
N ASP A 254 15.37 -12.80 2.38
CA ASP A 254 16.52 -13.48 1.79
C ASP A 254 17.37 -12.48 0.96
N PRO A 255 18.66 -12.29 1.27
CA PRO A 255 19.56 -11.42 0.49
C PRO A 255 19.62 -11.75 -0.99
N ALA A 256 19.40 -13.02 -1.37
CA ALA A 256 19.35 -13.45 -2.77
C ALA A 256 18.20 -12.81 -3.56
N LEU A 257 17.26 -12.12 -2.91
CA LEU A 257 16.16 -11.42 -3.57
C LEU A 257 16.50 -9.98 -3.97
N TRP A 258 17.61 -9.42 -3.48
CA TRP A 258 17.96 -8.01 -3.75
C TRP A 258 19.42 -7.75 -4.13
N GLN A 259 20.31 -8.73 -4.00
CA GLN A 259 21.74 -8.58 -4.35
C GLN A 259 22.08 -8.76 -5.84
N GLY A 260 21.10 -8.96 -6.73
CA GLY A 260 21.30 -9.10 -8.16
C GLY A 260 20.57 -8.05 -9.01
N ASP A 261 20.69 -8.18 -10.33
CA ASP A 261 20.15 -7.23 -11.30
C ASP A 261 18.89 -7.77 -12.00
N TYR A 262 17.70 -7.37 -11.54
CA TYR A 262 16.43 -7.82 -12.12
C TYR A 262 16.23 -7.37 -13.58
N GLU A 263 16.84 -6.25 -13.96
CA GLU A 263 16.68 -5.68 -15.30
C GLU A 263 17.59 -6.35 -16.32
N ASN A 264 18.85 -6.62 -15.97
CA ASN A 264 19.86 -7.08 -16.92
C ASN A 264 20.29 -8.54 -16.76
N ASP A 265 19.97 -9.20 -15.63
CA ASP A 265 20.28 -10.62 -15.41
C ASP A 265 19.03 -11.50 -15.51
N PRO A 266 18.88 -12.30 -16.58
CA PRO A 266 17.75 -13.22 -16.75
C PRO A 266 17.64 -14.28 -15.65
N ALA A 267 18.76 -14.78 -15.10
CA ALA A 267 18.76 -15.81 -14.06
C ALA A 267 18.27 -15.24 -12.73
N PHE A 268 18.75 -14.06 -12.36
CA PHE A 268 18.25 -13.35 -11.18
C PHE A 268 16.77 -12.96 -11.34
N ARG A 269 16.37 -12.47 -12.52
CA ARG A 269 14.97 -12.17 -12.82
C ARG A 269 14.06 -13.40 -12.62
N GLN A 270 14.50 -14.56 -13.10
CA GLN A 270 13.76 -15.81 -12.92
C GLN A 270 13.66 -16.20 -11.44
N THR A 271 14.73 -16.00 -10.66
CA THR A 271 14.75 -16.26 -9.21
C THR A 271 13.67 -15.45 -8.49
N VAL A 272 13.63 -14.14 -8.72
CA VAL A 272 12.61 -13.26 -8.11
C VAL A 272 11.19 -13.62 -8.59
N GLN A 273 11.02 -13.95 -9.88
CA GLN A 273 9.72 -14.37 -10.41
C GLN A 273 9.22 -15.68 -9.78
N ASN A 274 10.11 -16.65 -9.59
CA ASN A 274 9.78 -17.92 -8.93
C ASN A 274 9.36 -17.69 -7.48
N TRP A 275 10.11 -16.87 -6.75
CA TRP A 275 9.78 -16.48 -5.38
C TRP A 275 8.40 -15.79 -5.30
N VAL A 276 8.13 -14.82 -6.18
CA VAL A 276 6.81 -14.18 -6.26
C VAL A 276 5.70 -15.19 -6.55
N ASN A 277 5.92 -16.11 -7.49
CA ASN A 277 4.92 -17.14 -7.82
C ASN A 277 4.64 -18.06 -6.63
N GLN A 278 5.66 -18.43 -5.86
CA GLN A 278 5.51 -19.22 -4.65
C GLN A 278 4.67 -18.49 -3.60
N LEU A 279 4.98 -17.21 -3.33
CA LEU A 279 4.15 -16.37 -2.46
C LEU A 279 2.70 -16.32 -2.93
N TRP A 280 2.49 -16.22 -4.23
CA TRP A 280 1.17 -16.13 -4.83
C TRP A 280 0.37 -17.43 -4.71
N MET A 281 1.00 -18.58 -4.92
CA MET A 281 0.37 -19.89 -4.70
C MET A 281 -0.06 -20.06 -3.24
N GLU A 282 0.82 -19.74 -2.29
CA GLU A 282 0.50 -19.80 -0.86
C GLU A 282 -0.59 -18.81 -0.46
N LYS A 283 -0.65 -17.64 -1.11
CA LYS A 283 -1.71 -16.65 -0.90
C LYS A 283 -3.06 -17.12 -1.45
N ASP A 284 -3.09 -17.72 -2.64
CA ASP A 284 -4.33 -18.24 -3.25
C ASP A 284 -4.98 -19.31 -2.37
N VAL A 285 -4.18 -20.24 -1.85
CA VAL A 285 -4.65 -21.29 -0.92
C VAL A 285 -5.22 -20.68 0.37
N ARG A 286 -4.52 -19.70 0.97
CA ARG A 286 -5.01 -19.02 2.19
C ARG A 286 -6.32 -18.28 1.97
N ILE A 287 -6.50 -17.64 0.81
CA ILE A 287 -7.78 -16.99 0.49
C ILE A 287 -8.90 -18.03 0.49
N ASP A 288 -8.65 -19.21 -0.08
CA ASP A 288 -9.62 -20.31 -0.06
C ASP A 288 -9.95 -20.80 1.37
N GLU A 289 -8.94 -20.91 2.23
CA GLU A 289 -9.12 -21.31 3.63
C GLU A 289 -9.97 -20.32 4.44
N PHE A 290 -9.85 -19.01 4.16
CA PHE A 290 -10.60 -17.97 4.88
C PHE A 290 -11.93 -17.60 4.24
N ALA A 291 -12.15 -17.97 2.98
CA ALA A 291 -13.41 -17.75 2.28
C ALA A 291 -14.48 -18.83 2.61
N ARG A 292 -14.07 -19.93 3.24
CA ARG A 292 -14.95 -21.00 3.76
C ARG A 292 -15.48 -20.66 5.15
#